data_AF-A0AAD5ES17-F1
#
_entry.id   AF-A0AAD5ES17-F1
#
_cell.length_a   1.000
_cell.length_b   1.000
_cell.length_c   1.000
_cell.angle_alpha   90.00
_cell.angle_beta   90.00
_cell.angle_gamma   90.00
#
_symmetry.space_group_name_H-M   'P 1'
#
loop_
_entity.id
_entity.type
_entity.pdbx_description
1 polymer ?
#
loop_
_entity_poly.entity_id
_entity_poly.type
_entity_poly.pdbx_seq_one_letter_code
_entity_poly.pdbx_strand_id
1 'polypeptide(L)'
;MLESAINSPVNHEHYGQKDLFVLAGVLAEKIALDHSYQDGNKRTALYAADMFLKMNGHQLQKRPEGKSQDEFNEELSDAHVFVATRRWTPEDLGNYYRSIAQASINKNKES
;
A
#
# COMPACT_ATOMS: atom_id res chain seq x y z
N MET A 1 0.84 -4.38 18.52
CA MET A 1 2.00 -3.62 17.99
C MET A 1 1.58 -2.64 16.88
N LEU A 2 0.65 -1.75 17.18
CA LEU A 2 0.30 -0.60 16.32
C LEU A 2 0.61 0.69 17.08
N GLU A 3 0.27 0.71 18.37
CA GLU A 3 0.51 1.83 19.29
C GLU A 3 1.99 2.09 19.58
N SER A 4 2.84 1.06 19.70
CA SER A 4 4.29 1.26 19.95
C SER A 4 5.03 1.91 18.77
N ALA A 5 4.50 1.80 17.55
CA ALA A 5 5.07 2.52 16.42
C ALA A 5 4.75 4.01 16.50
N ILE A 6 3.60 4.40 17.07
CA ILE A 6 3.14 5.79 17.13
C ILE A 6 3.97 6.63 18.12
N ASN A 7 4.54 6.02 19.17
CA ASN A 7 5.11 6.73 20.32
C ASN A 7 6.65 6.78 20.41
N SER A 8 7.39 6.95 19.31
CA SER A 8 8.83 7.26 19.43
C SER A 8 9.23 8.49 18.62
N PRO A 9 9.44 9.65 19.27
CA PRO A 9 10.20 10.75 18.70
C PRO A 9 11.70 10.56 19.01
N VAL A 10 12.57 11.12 18.15
CA VAL A 10 14.05 11.16 18.22
C VAL A 10 14.76 10.19 17.26
N ASN A 11 14.63 10.47 15.95
CA ASN A 11 15.77 10.66 15.02
C ASN A 11 15.24 11.22 13.70
N HIS A 12 15.12 12.54 13.64
CA HIS A 12 14.25 13.27 12.70
C HIS A 12 14.90 13.67 11.36
N GLU A 13 16.11 13.18 11.04
CA GLU A 13 16.93 13.73 9.94
C GLU A 13 17.42 12.70 8.90
N HIS A 14 17.02 11.43 8.99
CA HIS A 14 17.38 10.41 7.96
C HIS A 14 16.18 9.63 7.39
N TYR A 15 15.08 9.57 8.15
CA TYR A 15 13.81 8.95 7.73
C TYR A 15 12.68 9.94 8.07
N GLY A 16 12.65 11.06 7.36
CA GLY A 16 11.68 12.13 7.56
C GLY A 16 10.25 11.60 7.36
N GLN A 17 9.47 11.55 8.43
CA GLN A 17 8.07 11.08 8.48
C GLN A 17 7.88 9.65 7.93
N LYS A 18 7.66 8.68 8.82
CA LYS A 18 7.27 7.29 8.51
C LYS A 18 6.50 7.22 7.18
N ASP A 19 7.17 6.72 6.14
CA ASP A 19 6.62 6.68 4.80
C ASP A 19 5.25 6.02 4.83
N LEU A 20 4.19 6.80 4.58
CA LEU A 20 2.81 6.36 4.65
C LEU A 20 2.55 5.16 3.73
N PHE A 21 3.25 5.10 2.60
CA PHE A 21 3.12 3.99 1.67
C PHE A 21 3.76 2.71 2.22
N VAL A 22 4.93 2.82 2.87
CA VAL A 22 5.55 1.68 3.56
C VAL A 22 4.69 1.21 4.74
N LEU A 23 4.10 2.13 5.50
CA LEU A 23 3.14 1.77 6.57
C LEU A 23 1.91 1.03 6.02
N ALA A 24 1.38 1.47 4.88
CA ALA A 24 0.30 0.78 4.21
C ALA A 24 0.72 -0.63 3.75
N GLY A 25 1.94 -0.79 3.23
CA GLY A 25 2.52 -2.08 2.86
C GLY A 25 2.66 -3.03 4.06
N VAL A 26 3.13 -2.53 5.20
CA VAL A 26 3.23 -3.31 6.46
C VAL A 26 1.85 -3.71 6.97
N LEU A 27 0.85 -2.83 6.87
CA LEU A 27 -0.52 -3.13 7.23
C LEU A 27 -1.10 -4.23 6.32
N ALA A 28 -0.90 -4.11 5.02
CA ALA A 28 -1.35 -5.10 4.04
C ALA A 28 -0.71 -6.48 4.26
N GLU A 29 0.60 -6.53 4.48
CA GLU A 29 1.32 -7.79 4.77
C GLU A 29 0.71 -8.50 5.99
N LYS A 30 0.57 -7.77 7.10
CA LYS A 30 0.05 -8.34 8.35
C LYS A 30 -1.35 -8.92 8.18
N ILE A 31 -2.22 -8.22 7.45
CA ILE A 31 -3.58 -8.68 7.20
C ILE A 31 -3.57 -9.86 6.21
N ALA A 32 -2.74 -9.82 5.18
CA ALA A 32 -2.64 -10.89 4.19
C ALA A 32 -2.14 -12.21 4.80
N LEU A 33 -1.24 -12.13 5.79
CA LEU A 33 -0.67 -13.26 6.51
C LEU A 33 -1.49 -13.72 7.71
N ASP A 34 -2.46 -12.93 8.18
CA ASP A 34 -3.29 -13.30 9.31
C ASP A 34 -4.19 -14.50 8.93
N HIS A 35 -4.21 -15.56 9.73
CA HIS A 35 -4.89 -16.83 9.40
C HIS A 35 -6.42 -16.78 9.55
N SER A 36 -7.01 -15.58 9.52
CA SER A 36 -8.41 -15.34 9.86
C SER A 36 -9.41 -15.81 8.79
N TYR A 37 -9.01 -15.94 7.51
CA TYR A 37 -9.86 -16.43 6.42
C TYR A 37 -9.08 -17.32 5.42
N GLN A 38 -9.74 -18.35 4.86
CA GLN A 38 -9.11 -19.30 3.91
C GLN A 38 -8.70 -18.68 2.57
N ASP A 39 -9.38 -17.62 2.09
CA ASP A 39 -9.05 -16.95 0.81
C ASP A 39 -9.38 -15.43 0.78
N GLY A 40 -9.91 -14.88 1.88
CA GLY A 40 -10.41 -13.50 1.95
C GLY A 40 -9.34 -12.44 2.26
N ASN A 41 -8.19 -12.85 2.81
CA ASN A 41 -7.24 -11.95 3.46
C ASN A 41 -6.60 -10.94 2.50
N LYS A 42 -6.40 -11.30 1.22
CA LYS A 42 -5.76 -10.43 0.22
C LYS A 42 -6.64 -9.22 -0.14
N ARG A 43 -7.95 -9.44 -0.27
CA ARG A 43 -8.92 -8.36 -0.51
C ARG A 43 -9.00 -7.44 0.70
N THR A 44 -9.10 -8.02 1.90
CA THR A 44 -9.13 -7.25 3.15
C THR A 44 -7.84 -6.44 3.35
N ALA A 45 -6.67 -7.01 3.03
CA ALA A 45 -5.39 -6.31 3.06
C ALA A 45 -5.37 -5.11 2.13
N LEU A 46 -5.84 -5.27 0.89
CA LEU A 46 -5.94 -4.18 -0.07
C LEU A 46 -6.90 -3.08 0.41
N TYR A 47 -8.09 -3.43 0.89
CA TYR A 47 -9.05 -2.45 1.41
C TYR A 47 -8.49 -1.69 2.61
N ALA A 48 -7.80 -2.36 3.53
CA ALA A 48 -7.20 -1.74 4.68
C ALA A 48 -6.07 -0.77 4.29
N ALA A 49 -5.20 -1.15 3.35
CA ALA A 49 -4.15 -0.29 2.83
C ALA A 49 -4.70 0.93 2.08
N ASP A 50 -5.70 0.74 1.21
CA ASP A 50 -6.35 1.83 0.48
C ASP A 50 -7.08 2.78 1.44
N MET A 51 -7.77 2.27 2.46
CA MET A 51 -8.43 3.11 3.47
C MET A 51 -7.41 3.90 4.31
N PHE A 52 -6.32 3.26 4.73
CA PHE A 52 -5.23 3.93 5.45
C PHE A 52 -4.65 5.08 4.62
N LEU A 53 -4.37 4.85 3.35
CA LEU A 53 -3.82 5.87 2.46
C LEU A 53 -4.83 6.98 2.17
N LYS A 54 -6.13 6.66 2.00
CA LYS A 54 -7.21 7.64 1.83
C LYS A 54 -7.34 8.57 3.02
N MET A 55 -7.25 8.03 4.23
CA MET A 55 -7.24 8.83 5.46
C MET A 55 -6.04 9.78 5.55
N ASN A 56 -4.96 9.47 4.82
CA ASN A 56 -3.76 10.31 4.72
C ASN A 56 -3.67 11.10 3.39
N GLY A 57 -4.75 11.20 2.62
CA GLY A 57 -4.80 12.04 1.40
C GLY A 57 -4.30 11.37 0.11
N HIS A 58 -4.04 10.07 0.11
CA HIS A 58 -3.59 9.29 -1.05
C HIS A 58 -4.66 8.29 -1.52
N GLN A 59 -4.70 7.93 -2.81
CA GLN A 59 -5.69 6.98 -3.35
C GLN A 59 -4.99 5.89 -4.18
N LEU A 60 -5.28 4.62 -3.91
CA LEU A 60 -4.74 3.49 -4.69
C LEU A 60 -5.66 3.08 -5.84
N GLN A 61 -6.97 3.26 -5.70
CA GLN A 61 -7.98 2.75 -6.64
C GLN A 61 -8.19 3.63 -7.90
N LYS A 62 -7.36 4.65 -8.12
CA LYS A 62 -7.45 5.44 -9.37
C LYS A 62 -6.66 4.69 -10.44
N ARG A 63 -7.38 3.99 -11.32
CA ARG A 63 -6.81 3.25 -12.45
C ARG A 63 -5.87 4.15 -13.27
N PRO A 64 -4.60 3.75 -13.51
CA PRO A 64 -3.72 4.45 -14.43
C PRO A 64 -4.33 4.50 -15.84
N GLU A 65 -4.24 5.64 -16.52
CA GLU A 65 -4.61 5.72 -17.94
C GLU A 65 -3.62 4.88 -18.78
N GLY A 66 -4.15 4.09 -19.72
CA GLY A 66 -3.36 3.19 -20.57
C GLY A 66 -3.34 1.73 -20.11
N LYS A 67 -3.90 1.42 -18.94
CA LYS A 67 -4.18 0.03 -18.52
C LYS A 67 -5.67 -0.24 -18.52
N SER A 68 -6.06 -1.46 -18.90
CA SER A 68 -7.42 -1.92 -18.69
C SER A 68 -7.70 -2.04 -17.18
N GLN A 69 -8.99 -2.05 -16.79
CA GLN A 69 -9.34 -2.26 -15.39
C GLN A 69 -8.87 -3.63 -14.89
N ASP A 70 -8.91 -4.64 -15.77
CA ASP A 70 -8.54 -6.01 -15.44
C ASP A 70 -7.03 -6.15 -15.24
N GLU A 71 -6.22 -5.55 -16.12
CA GLU A 71 -4.75 -5.50 -15.98
C GLU A 71 -4.33 -4.83 -14.67
N PHE A 72 -4.97 -3.70 -14.34
CA PHE A 72 -4.66 -3.00 -13.10
C PHE A 72 -5.04 -3.81 -11.86
N ASN A 73 -6.21 -4.47 -11.89
CA ASN A 73 -6.65 -5.33 -10.80
C ASN A 73 -5.74 -6.55 -10.62
N GLU A 74 -5.28 -7.15 -11.72
CA GLU A 74 -4.38 -8.30 -11.72
C GLU A 74 -3.02 -7.92 -11.13
N GLU A 75 -2.39 -6.82 -11.59
CA GLU A 75 -1.12 -6.35 -11.03
C GLU A 75 -1.20 -6.02 -9.55
N LEU A 76 -2.29 -5.36 -9.13
CA LEU A 76 -2.51 -5.01 -7.73
C LEU A 76 -2.72 -6.26 -6.87
N SER A 77 -3.42 -7.27 -7.40
CA SER A 77 -3.56 -8.58 -6.77
C SER A 77 -2.21 -9.29 -6.64
N ASP A 78 -1.42 -9.32 -7.71
CA ASP A 78 -0.10 -9.95 -7.74
C ASP A 78 0.87 -9.32 -6.74
N ALA A 79 0.86 -7.99 -6.61
CA ALA A 79 1.66 -7.29 -5.60
C ALA A 79 1.37 -7.80 -4.16
N HIS A 80 0.10 -8.04 -3.83
CA HIS A 80 -0.28 -8.59 -2.52
C HIS A 80 0.06 -10.07 -2.39
N VAL A 81 -0.01 -10.84 -3.48
CA VAL A 81 0.46 -12.23 -3.52
C VAL A 81 1.97 -12.29 -3.28
N PHE A 82 2.75 -11.41 -3.89
CA PHE A 82 4.20 -11.38 -3.73
C PHE A 82 4.62 -11.07 -2.31
N VAL A 83 3.95 -10.14 -1.63
CA VAL A 83 4.20 -9.90 -0.20
C VAL A 83 3.77 -11.09 0.65
N ALA A 84 2.58 -11.66 0.43
CA ALA A 84 2.10 -12.81 1.19
C ALA A 84 2.99 -14.06 1.00
N THR A 85 3.65 -14.18 -0.14
CA THR A 85 4.57 -15.28 -0.47
C THR A 85 6.03 -14.96 -0.15
N ARG A 86 6.30 -13.82 0.50
CA ARG A 86 7.65 -13.33 0.86
C ARG A 86 8.58 -13.12 -0.35
N ARG A 87 8.03 -12.93 -1.54
CA ARG A 87 8.78 -12.50 -2.73
C ARG A 87 9.07 -11.01 -2.71
N TRP A 88 8.16 -10.23 -2.12
CA TRP A 88 8.30 -8.80 -1.88
C TRP A 88 8.32 -8.52 -0.38
N THR A 89 9.04 -7.48 0.00
CA THR A 89 8.96 -6.89 1.34
C THR A 89 7.77 -5.93 1.43
N PRO A 90 7.33 -5.57 2.65
CA PRO A 90 6.36 -4.49 2.84
C PRO A 90 6.81 -3.14 2.24
N GLU A 91 8.11 -2.90 2.18
CA GLU A 91 8.69 -1.71 1.56
C GLU A 91 8.51 -1.74 0.04
N ASP A 92 8.74 -2.88 -0.61
CA ASP A 92 8.50 -3.05 -2.06
C ASP A 92 7.02 -2.78 -2.41
N LEU A 93 6.10 -3.30 -1.59
CA LEU A 93 4.67 -3.04 -1.75
C LEU A 93 4.31 -1.57 -1.50
N GLY A 94 4.93 -0.93 -0.52
CA GLY A 94 4.80 0.52 -0.32
C GLY A 94 5.31 1.34 -1.51
N ASN A 95 6.46 0.98 -2.06
CA ASN A 95 7.02 1.62 -3.25
C ASN A 95 6.09 1.44 -4.47
N TYR A 96 5.48 0.27 -4.62
CA TYR A 96 4.45 0.03 -5.63
C TYR A 96 3.22 0.94 -5.42
N TYR A 97 2.68 1.01 -4.19
CA TYR A 97 1.59 1.92 -3.85
C TYR A 97 1.89 3.39 -4.15
N ARG A 98 3.12 3.82 -3.86
CA ARG A 98 3.60 5.17 -4.18
C ARG A 98 3.56 5.42 -5.69
N SER A 99 4.02 4.46 -6.50
CA SER A 99 4.05 4.60 -7.96
C SER A 99 2.65 4.79 -8.55
N ILE A 100 1.65 4.03 -8.09
CA ILE A 100 0.27 4.13 -8.57
C ILE A 100 -0.42 5.43 -8.09
N ALA A 101 -0.12 5.85 -6.86
CA ALA A 101 -0.64 7.11 -6.31
C ALA A 101 0.00 8.35 -6.98
N GLN A 102 1.28 8.30 -7.35
CA GLN A 102 1.97 9.42 -8.03
C GLN A 102 1.61 9.54 -9.50
N ALA A 103 1.45 8.41 -10.20
CA ALA A 103 0.90 8.39 -11.56
C ALA A 103 -0.46 9.11 -11.65
N SER A 104 -1.22 9.09 -10.54
CA SER A 104 -2.51 9.76 -10.39
C SER A 104 -2.43 11.26 -10.09
N ILE A 105 -1.32 11.75 -9.51
CA ILE A 105 -1.13 13.15 -9.06
C ILE A 105 -0.48 14.02 -10.14
N ASN A 106 0.54 13.53 -10.83
CA ASN A 106 1.30 14.34 -11.79
C ASN A 106 0.45 14.85 -12.96
N LYS A 107 -0.63 14.14 -13.31
CA LYS A 107 -1.54 14.57 -14.37
C LYS A 107 -2.57 15.63 -13.96
N ASN A 108 -2.91 15.77 -12.68
CA ASN A 108 -3.86 16.81 -12.23
C ASN A 108 -3.25 18.23 -12.30
N LYS A 109 -1.95 18.37 -12.53
CA LYS A 109 -1.26 19.65 -12.72
C LYS A 109 -1.14 20.07 -14.19
N GLU A 110 -1.50 19.21 -15.14
CA GLU A 110 -1.38 19.44 -16.58
C GLU A 110 -2.75 19.59 -17.28
N SER A 111 -3.83 19.81 -16.53
CA SER A 111 -5.20 20.03 -17.05
C SER A 111 -5.76 21.37 -16.59
#